data_AF-A0A7K3LG43-F1
#
_entry.id   AF-A0A7K3LG43-F1
#
_cell.length_a   1.000
_cell.length_b   1.000
_cell.length_c   1.000
_cell.angle_alpha   90.00
_cell.angle_beta   90.00
_cell.angle_gamma   90.00
#
_symmetry.space_group_name_H-M   'P 1'
#
loop_
_entity.id
_entity.type
_entity.pdbx_description
1 polymer ?
#
loop_
_entity_poly.entity_id
_entity_poly.type
_entity_poly.pdbx_seq_one_letter_code
_entity_poly.pdbx_strand_id
1 'polypeptide(L)'
;MAATVQTGTAAAGAEVWRDRKRYLWLMGLIAPTLIFTMLPFVWALNRFGWHTAAQVPFWIGPILIYVLLPALDLRFGADGQNPPDEVMTALENDRYYRYCTYAYIPCQYASVVLGAYLFTATDLSWLGVEGSLSWFAKIGLALSVGALGGVGINT
;
A
#
# COMPACT_ATOMS: atom_id res chain seq x y z
N MET A 1 61.72 28.88 -8.99
CA MET A 1 60.87 29.17 -7.83
C MET A 1 59.65 28.27 -7.93
N ALA A 2 59.54 27.31 -7.01
CA ALA A 2 58.37 26.44 -6.89
C ALA A 2 57.30 27.16 -6.05
N ALA A 3 56.03 27.08 -6.45
CA ALA A 3 54.90 27.57 -5.68
C ALA A 3 53.87 26.44 -5.52
N THR A 4 54.10 25.69 -4.44
CA THR A 4 53.15 25.16 -3.45
C THR A 4 51.78 24.67 -3.93
N VAL A 5 51.64 23.33 -3.92
CA VAL A 5 50.38 22.60 -3.82
C VAL A 5 49.65 23.02 -2.54
N GLN A 6 48.45 23.56 -2.67
CA GLN A 6 47.57 23.83 -1.53
C GLN A 6 46.66 22.61 -1.29
N THR A 7 47.21 21.60 -0.62
CA THR A 7 46.40 20.57 0.07
C THR A 7 45.85 21.19 1.35
N GLY A 8 44.59 21.64 1.29
CA GLY A 8 43.86 22.21 2.42
C GLY A 8 42.59 21.39 2.69
N THR A 9 42.69 20.52 3.68
CA THR A 9 41.65 19.71 4.29
C THR A 9 40.48 20.56 4.81
N ALA A 10 39.28 20.27 4.29
CA ALA A 10 38.04 20.39 5.06
C ALA A 10 37.09 19.31 4.56
N ALA A 11 37.24 18.11 5.12
CA ALA A 11 36.14 17.15 5.17
C ALA A 11 35.05 17.78 6.03
N ALA A 12 34.25 18.67 5.44
CA ALA A 12 32.94 19.00 5.96
C ALA A 12 32.23 17.65 6.08
N GLY A 13 31.96 17.23 7.32
CA GLY A 13 31.34 15.93 7.57
C GLY A 13 30.11 15.82 6.69
N ALA A 14 30.17 14.93 5.69
CA ALA A 14 29.03 14.63 4.86
C ALA A 14 27.91 14.23 5.82
N GLU A 15 26.85 15.04 5.91
CA GLU A 15 25.71 14.67 6.72
C GLU A 15 25.22 13.32 6.23
N VAL A 16 25.41 12.29 7.06
CA VAL A 16 24.92 10.95 6.76
C VAL A 16 23.40 11.04 6.77
N TRP A 17 22.81 11.05 5.57
CA TRP A 17 21.36 11.06 5.41
C TRP A 17 20.77 9.88 6.19
N ARG A 18 19.74 10.16 6.99
CA ARG A 18 19.06 9.17 7.83
C ARG A 18 17.57 9.21 7.57
N ASP A 19 17.03 8.07 7.15
CA ASP A 19 15.59 7.90 7.04
C ASP A 19 14.95 7.89 8.44
N ARG A 20 14.33 9.02 8.82
CA ARG A 20 13.56 9.16 10.08
C ARG A 20 12.24 8.39 10.04
N LYS A 21 11.78 8.03 8.85
CA LYS A 21 10.49 7.39 8.55
C LYS A 21 10.66 5.96 8.06
N ARG A 22 11.85 5.34 8.25
CA ARG A 22 12.15 3.96 7.83
C ARG A 22 11.01 2.99 8.12
N TYR A 23 10.44 3.03 9.32
CA TYR A 23 9.36 2.10 9.70
C TYR A 23 8.03 2.31 8.97
N LEU A 24 7.79 3.49 8.40
CA LEU A 24 6.59 3.79 7.61
C LEU A 24 6.61 3.06 6.26
N TRP A 25 7.75 2.53 5.80
CA TRP A 25 7.80 1.70 4.60
C TRP A 25 6.92 0.45 4.69
N LEU A 26 6.71 -0.09 5.90
CA LEU A 26 5.76 -1.19 6.11
C LEU A 26 4.30 -0.77 5.87
N MET A 27 3.96 0.52 5.96
CA MET A 27 2.63 1.01 5.60
C MET A 27 2.36 0.83 4.10
N GLY A 28 3.40 0.70 3.26
CA GLY A 28 3.25 0.32 1.85
C GLY A 28 2.53 -1.04 1.68
N LEU A 29 2.61 -1.94 2.67
CA LEU A 29 1.88 -3.21 2.67
C LEU A 29 0.37 -3.05 2.90
N ILE A 30 -0.11 -1.87 3.31
CA ILE A 30 -1.55 -1.61 3.48
C ILE A 30 -2.27 -1.79 2.13
N ALA A 31 -1.70 -1.27 1.04
CA ALA A 31 -2.29 -1.38 -0.30
C ALA A 31 -2.54 -2.85 -0.73
N PRO A 32 -1.54 -3.75 -0.72
CA PRO A 32 -1.73 -5.14 -1.12
C PRO A 32 -2.41 -6.03 -0.05
N THR A 33 -2.72 -5.51 1.14
CA THR A 33 -3.41 -6.29 2.21
C THR A 33 -4.81 -5.78 2.54
N LEU A 34 -5.22 -4.68 1.91
CA LEU A 34 -6.43 -3.95 2.28
C LEU A 34 -7.71 -4.79 2.14
N ILE A 35 -7.80 -5.62 1.11
CA ILE A 35 -8.98 -6.49 0.94
C ILE A 35 -9.13 -7.48 2.10
N PHE A 36 -8.03 -8.06 2.59
CA PHE A 36 -8.04 -8.95 3.76
C PHE A 36 -8.54 -8.23 5.00
N THR A 37 -8.10 -6.97 5.19
CA THR A 37 -8.56 -6.17 6.32
C THR A 37 -10.04 -5.81 6.23
N MET A 38 -10.62 -5.72 5.03
CA MET A 38 -12.05 -5.41 4.86
C MET A 38 -12.97 -6.61 5.11
N LEU A 39 -12.51 -7.85 4.91
CA LEU A 39 -13.37 -9.05 5.05
C LEU A 39 -14.00 -9.21 6.44
N PRO A 40 -13.29 -9.00 7.57
CA PRO A 40 -13.91 -9.03 8.89
C PRO A 40 -15.02 -7.99 9.06
N PHE A 41 -14.89 -6.80 8.46
CA PHE A 41 -15.93 -5.78 8.50
C PHE A 41 -17.15 -6.19 7.67
N VAL A 42 -16.94 -6.74 6.47
CA VAL A 42 -18.03 -7.28 5.63
C VAL A 42 -18.78 -8.37 6.40
N TRP A 43 -18.05 -9.32 6.98
CA TRP A 43 -18.60 -10.40 7.79
C TRP A 43 -19.42 -9.86 8.97
N ALA A 44 -18.86 -8.91 9.73
CA ALA A 44 -19.53 -8.32 10.88
C ALA A 44 -20.82 -7.57 10.46
N LEU A 45 -20.77 -6.76 9.40
CA LEU A 45 -21.92 -6.02 8.89
C LEU A 45 -23.04 -6.96 8.46
N ASN A 46 -22.71 -8.04 7.74
CA ASN A 46 -23.69 -9.07 7.39
C ASN A 46 -24.27 -9.76 8.62
N ARG A 47 -23.46 -10.02 9.65
CA ARG A 47 -23.92 -10.63 10.91
C ARG A 47 -24.94 -9.77 11.66
N PHE A 48 -24.81 -8.44 11.57
CA PHE A 48 -25.77 -7.47 12.12
C PHE A 48 -26.96 -7.17 11.20
N GLY A 49 -27.09 -7.86 10.06
CA GLY A 49 -28.18 -7.66 9.09
C GLY A 49 -28.00 -6.44 8.18
N TRP A 50 -26.82 -5.80 8.20
CA TRP A 50 -26.53 -4.60 7.41
C TRP A 50 -25.98 -4.97 6.02
N HIS A 51 -26.71 -5.82 5.29
CA HIS A 51 -26.25 -6.41 4.03
C HIS A 51 -25.92 -5.38 2.94
N THR A 52 -26.66 -4.26 2.88
CA THR A 52 -26.36 -3.17 1.94
C THR A 52 -25.06 -2.46 2.30
N ALA A 53 -24.84 -2.18 3.59
CA ALA A 53 -23.61 -1.53 4.05
C ALA A 53 -22.39 -2.46 3.90
N ALA A 54 -22.58 -3.78 4.05
CA ALA A 54 -21.54 -4.80 3.87
C ALA A 54 -20.94 -4.82 2.46
N GLN A 55 -21.59 -4.18 1.47
CA GLN A 55 -21.04 -4.08 0.11
C GLN A 55 -20.04 -2.93 -0.05
N VAL A 56 -20.11 -1.91 0.82
CA VAL A 56 -19.27 -0.70 0.74
C VAL A 56 -17.77 -1.00 0.91
N PRO A 57 -17.33 -1.89 1.84
CA PRO A 57 -15.91 -2.20 2.00
C PRO A 57 -15.23 -2.76 0.75
N PHE A 58 -15.96 -3.34 -0.21
CA PHE A 58 -15.38 -3.79 -1.47
C PHE A 58 -14.90 -2.62 -2.35
N TRP A 59 -15.36 -1.40 -2.11
CA TRP A 59 -14.97 -0.18 -2.82
C TRP A 59 -13.75 0.53 -2.21
N ILE A 60 -13.02 -0.14 -1.33
CA ILE A 60 -11.97 0.49 -0.55
C ILE A 60 -10.82 1.06 -1.39
N GLY A 61 -10.52 0.51 -2.58
CA GLY A 61 -9.49 1.06 -3.45
C GLY A 61 -9.84 2.46 -3.97
N PRO A 62 -10.98 2.65 -4.68
CA PRO A 62 -11.44 3.98 -5.06
C PRO A 62 -11.61 4.94 -3.88
N ILE A 63 -12.16 4.46 -2.75
CA ILE A 63 -12.31 5.29 -1.53
C ILE A 63 -10.94 5.74 -1.03
N LEU A 64 -9.95 4.84 -0.99
CA LEU A 64 -8.60 5.16 -0.55
C LEU A 64 -7.97 6.22 -1.45
N ILE A 65 -8.00 6.01 -2.77
CA ILE A 65 -7.27 6.85 -3.74
C ILE A 65 -7.94 8.21 -3.93
N TYR A 66 -9.27 8.27 -3.96
CA TYR A 66 -9.99 9.50 -4.30
C TYR A 66 -10.57 10.24 -3.10
N VAL A 67 -10.62 9.62 -1.92
CA VAL A 67 -11.18 10.25 -0.71
C VAL A 67 -10.16 10.30 0.41
N LEU A 68 -9.64 9.15 0.85
CA LEU A 68 -8.80 9.10 2.04
C LEU A 68 -7.42 9.74 1.82
N LEU A 69 -6.71 9.37 0.75
CA LEU A 69 -5.37 9.93 0.47
C LEU A 69 -5.42 11.45 0.22
N PRO A 70 -6.32 11.99 -0.62
CA PRO A 70 -6.43 13.44 -0.78
C PRO A 70 -6.81 14.17 0.52
N ALA A 71 -7.71 13.59 1.33
CA ALA A 71 -8.08 14.19 2.61
C ALA A 71 -6.92 14.19 3.63
N LEU A 72 -6.07 13.14 3.62
CA LEU A 72 -4.87 13.08 4.46
C LEU A 72 -3.80 14.06 3.98
N ASP A 73 -3.59 14.16 2.67
CA ASP A 73 -2.64 15.11 2.06
C ASP A 73 -3.01 16.57 2.40
N LEU A 74 -4.29 16.93 2.31
CA LEU A 74 -4.77 18.26 2.72
C LEU A 74 -4.59 18.55 4.21
N ARG A 75 -4.59 17.53 5.07
CA ARG A 75 -4.46 17.70 6.53
C ARG A 75 -3.01 17.74 7.01
N PHE A 76 -2.14 16.93 6.41
CA PHE A 76 -0.75 16.76 6.88
C PHE A 76 0.28 17.42 5.96
N GLY A 77 -0.12 17.82 4.75
CA GLY A 77 0.75 18.34 3.71
C GLY A 77 1.58 17.25 3.03
N ALA A 78 2.08 17.57 1.84
CA ALA A 78 2.94 16.68 1.07
C ALA A 78 4.24 16.37 1.84
N ASP A 79 4.61 15.09 1.90
CA ASP A 79 5.87 14.67 2.49
C ASP A 79 7.03 15.05 1.57
N GLY A 80 7.85 16.02 2.00
CA GLY A 80 8.90 16.62 1.17
C GLY A 80 10.29 16.00 1.31
N GLN A 81 10.43 14.82 1.91
CA GLN A 81 11.75 14.19 2.13
C GLN A 81 11.94 12.96 1.24
N ASN A 82 12.09 13.18 -0.07
CA ASN A 82 12.54 12.12 -0.97
C ASN A 82 14.02 11.79 -0.71
N PRO A 83 14.44 10.51 -0.70
CA PRO A 83 15.86 10.17 -0.60
C PRO A 83 16.65 10.76 -1.78
N PRO A 84 17.85 11.33 -1.56
CA PRO A 84 18.73 11.74 -2.66
C PRO A 84 19.22 10.53 -3.45
N ASP A 85 19.46 10.69 -4.76
CA ASP A 85 19.84 9.59 -5.66
C ASP A 85 21.08 8.82 -5.18
N GLU A 86 22.02 9.53 -4.53
CA GLU A 86 23.26 9.00 -3.97
C GLU A 86 23.04 7.90 -2.91
N VAL A 87 21.92 7.93 -2.18
CA VAL A 87 21.60 6.92 -1.16
C VAL A 87 20.63 5.84 -1.65
N MET A 88 20.11 5.96 -2.88
CA MET A 88 19.15 5.00 -3.44
C MET A 88 19.74 3.59 -3.52
N THR A 89 20.95 3.45 -4.08
CA THR A 89 21.63 2.15 -4.16
C THR A 89 21.91 1.55 -2.77
N ALA A 90 22.15 2.39 -1.76
CA ALA A 90 22.34 1.92 -0.39
C ALA A 90 21.03 1.41 0.23
N LEU A 91 19.91 2.09 -0.03
CA LEU A 91 18.56 1.68 0.39
C LEU A 91 18.13 0.36 -0.26
N GLU A 92 18.34 0.21 -1.57
CA GLU A 92 18.03 -1.03 -2.31
C GLU A 92 18.81 -2.24 -1.79
N ASN A 93 20.04 -2.03 -1.30
CA ASN A 93 20.87 -3.09 -0.73
C ASN A 93 20.60 -3.34 0.76
N ASP A 94 19.90 -2.44 1.44
CA ASP A 94 19.52 -2.62 2.83
C ASP A 94 18.41 -3.68 2.95
N ARG A 95 18.67 -4.68 3.80
CA ARG A 95 17.81 -5.86 3.98
C ARG A 95 16.37 -5.49 4.36
N TYR A 96 16.17 -4.44 5.15
CA TYR A 96 14.85 -4.05 5.60
C TYR A 96 13.95 -3.60 4.44
N TYR A 97 14.47 -2.74 3.56
CA TYR A 97 13.70 -2.24 2.42
C TYR A 97 13.41 -3.37 1.43
N ARG A 98 14.40 -4.25 1.18
CA ARG A 98 14.19 -5.47 0.37
C ARG A 98 13.12 -6.37 0.94
N TYR A 99 13.08 -6.59 2.26
CA TYR A 99 12.04 -7.40 2.87
C TYR A 99 10.65 -6.76 2.76
N CYS A 100 10.55 -5.43 2.80
CA CYS A 100 9.27 -4.75 2.54
C CYS A 100 8.79 -5.05 1.10
N THR A 101 9.66 -4.95 0.10
CA THR A 101 9.35 -5.31 -1.29
C THR A 101 9.02 -6.80 -1.43
N TYR A 102 9.77 -7.68 -0.78
CA TYR A 102 9.54 -9.13 -0.82
C TYR A 102 8.24 -9.53 -0.13
N ALA A 103 7.79 -8.80 0.89
CA ALA A 103 6.48 -9.01 1.49
C ALA A 103 5.34 -8.48 0.61
N TYR A 104 5.60 -7.41 -0.16
CA TYR A 104 4.61 -6.82 -1.06
C TYR A 104 4.13 -7.83 -2.12
N ILE A 105 5.07 -8.54 -2.76
CA ILE A 105 4.77 -9.50 -3.84
C ILE A 105 3.75 -10.59 -3.43
N PRO A 106 3.99 -11.40 -2.38
CA PRO A 106 3.04 -12.43 -1.96
C PRO A 106 1.72 -11.84 -1.48
N CYS A 107 1.72 -10.69 -0.78
CA CYS A 107 0.48 -10.01 -0.40
C CYS A 107 -0.33 -9.60 -1.63
N GLN A 108 0.34 -9.06 -2.66
CA GLN A 108 -0.30 -8.63 -3.89
C GLN A 108 -0.91 -9.81 -4.64
N TYR A 109 -0.17 -10.90 -4.80
CA TYR A 109 -0.71 -12.12 -5.41
C TYR A 109 -1.86 -12.71 -4.61
N ALA A 110 -1.75 -12.75 -3.28
CA ALA A 110 -2.82 -13.23 -2.42
C ALA A 110 -4.08 -12.38 -2.56
N SER A 111 -3.96 -11.05 -2.64
CA SER A 111 -5.07 -10.13 -2.90
C SER A 111 -5.74 -10.39 -4.25
N VAL A 112 -4.96 -10.62 -5.30
CA VAL A 112 -5.50 -10.93 -6.63
C VAL A 112 -6.24 -12.27 -6.63
N VAL A 113 -5.63 -13.32 -6.06
CA VAL A 113 -6.24 -14.66 -5.97
C VAL A 113 -7.53 -14.60 -5.14
N LEU A 114 -7.50 -13.94 -3.99
CA LEU A 114 -8.67 -13.75 -3.15
C LEU A 114 -9.76 -12.95 -3.88
N GLY A 115 -9.39 -11.87 -4.57
CA GLY A 115 -10.32 -11.09 -5.38
C GLY A 115 -10.99 -11.92 -6.47
N ALA A 116 -10.22 -12.72 -7.20
CA ALA A 116 -10.74 -13.63 -8.22
C ALA A 116 -11.68 -14.69 -7.61
N TYR A 117 -11.33 -15.26 -6.46
CA TYR A 117 -12.19 -16.18 -5.72
C TYR A 117 -13.52 -15.52 -5.33
N LEU A 118 -13.49 -14.36 -4.66
CA LEU A 118 -14.70 -13.65 -4.23
C LEU A 118 -15.58 -13.20 -5.41
N PHE A 119 -14.97 -12.84 -6.54
CA PHE A 119 -15.69 -12.43 -7.74
C PHE A 119 -16.44 -13.59 -8.41
N THR A 120 -15.86 -14.79 -8.39
CA THR A 120 -16.36 -15.97 -9.11
C THR A 120 -17.14 -16.94 -8.21
N ALA A 121 -16.98 -16.86 -6.90
CA ALA A 121 -17.65 -17.73 -5.94
C ALA A 121 -19.18 -17.65 -6.07
N THR A 122 -19.81 -18.82 -6.09
CA THR A 122 -21.28 -18.97 -6.10
C THR A 122 -21.87 -19.09 -4.70
N ASP A 123 -21.05 -19.41 -3.70
CA ASP A 123 -21.40 -19.44 -2.28
C ASP A 123 -20.36 -18.67 -1.46
N LEU A 124 -20.83 -17.67 -0.71
CA LEU A 124 -20.06 -16.89 0.25
C LEU A 124 -20.78 -16.83 1.59
N SER A 125 -21.45 -17.93 1.95
CA SER A 125 -22.20 -18.07 3.21
C SER A 125 -21.31 -17.82 4.44
N TRP A 126 -20.02 -18.19 4.36
CA TRP A 126 -19.02 -17.93 5.40
C TRP A 126 -18.80 -16.43 5.65
N LEU A 127 -19.06 -15.57 4.64
CA LEU A 127 -18.99 -14.11 4.74
C LEU A 127 -20.35 -13.49 5.11
N GLY A 128 -21.38 -14.30 5.34
CA GLY A 128 -22.74 -13.87 5.61
C GLY A 128 -23.48 -13.32 4.38
N VAL A 129 -23.05 -13.71 3.17
CA VAL A 129 -23.70 -13.34 1.91
C VAL A 129 -24.54 -14.52 1.42
N GLU A 130 -25.79 -14.26 1.07
CA GLU A 130 -26.66 -15.27 0.44
C GLU A 130 -26.23 -15.49 -1.01
N GLY A 131 -25.59 -16.64 -1.29
CA GLY A 131 -25.08 -16.98 -2.62
C GLY A 131 -23.80 -16.22 -2.98
N SER A 132 -23.76 -15.62 -4.18
CA SER A 132 -22.60 -14.87 -4.68
C SER A 132 -22.67 -13.38 -4.35
N LEU A 133 -21.53 -12.67 -4.43
CA LEU A 133 -21.52 -11.21 -4.35
C LEU A 133 -22.48 -10.57 -5.37
N SER A 134 -23.12 -9.48 -4.97
CA SER A 134 -23.88 -8.63 -5.89
C SER A 134 -22.96 -8.06 -6.99
N TRP A 135 -23.53 -7.67 -8.13
CA TRP A 135 -22.73 -7.04 -9.19
C TRP A 135 -22.08 -5.74 -8.72
N PHE A 136 -22.76 -4.99 -7.84
CA PHE A 136 -22.20 -3.79 -7.21
C PHE A 136 -20.93 -4.09 -6.40
N ALA A 137 -20.96 -5.12 -5.54
CA ALA A 137 -19.78 -5.54 -4.77
C ALA A 137 -18.68 -6.10 -5.68
N LYS A 138 -19.03 -6.83 -6.74
CA LYS A 138 -18.07 -7.36 -7.74
C LYS A 138 -17.32 -6.26 -8.47
N ILE A 139 -18.01 -5.21 -8.92
CA ILE A 139 -17.38 -4.04 -9.54
C ILE A 139 -16.45 -3.35 -8.55
N GLY A 140 -16.93 -3.07 -7.34
CA GLY A 140 -16.12 -2.45 -6.29
C GLY A 140 -14.85 -3.25 -6.02
N LEU A 141 -14.98 -4.57 -5.87
CA LEU A 141 -13.87 -5.50 -5.66
C LEU A 141 -12.86 -5.46 -6.81
N ALA A 142 -13.33 -5.55 -8.06
CA ALA A 142 -12.46 -5.53 -9.23
C ALA A 142 -11.68 -4.20 -9.34
N LEU A 143 -12.36 -3.07 -9.11
CA LEU A 143 -11.72 -1.75 -9.08
C LEU A 143 -10.72 -1.65 -7.94
N SER A 144 -11.04 -2.17 -6.76
CA SER A 144 -10.14 -2.13 -5.61
C SER A 144 -8.88 -2.96 -5.83
N VAL A 145 -9.03 -4.21 -6.27
CA VAL A 145 -7.88 -5.09 -6.56
C VAL A 145 -7.03 -4.52 -7.71
N GLY A 146 -7.68 -4.02 -8.78
CA GLY A 146 -6.98 -3.42 -9.91
C GLY A 146 -6.23 -2.14 -9.54
N ALA A 147 -6.88 -1.21 -8.82
CA ALA A 147 -6.26 0.04 -8.43
C ALA A 147 -5.12 -0.16 -7.44
N LEU A 148 -5.30 -1.00 -6.42
CA LEU A 148 -4.26 -1.31 -5.44
C LEU A 148 -3.10 -2.10 -6.06
N GLY A 149 -3.37 -2.94 -7.07
CA GLY A 149 -2.32 -3.58 -7.87
C GLY A 149 -1.55 -2.60 -8.75
N GLY A 150 -2.21 -1.59 -9.31
CA GLY A 150 -1.57 -0.54 -10.11
C GLY A 150 -0.61 0.35 -9.32
N VAL A 151 -0.87 0.59 -8.02
CA VAL A 151 0.04 1.33 -7.13
C VAL A 151 1.43 0.69 -7.07
N GLY A 152 1.50 -0.65 -7.11
CA GLY A 152 2.78 -1.37 -7.07
C GLY A 152 3.58 -1.35 -8.39
N ILE A 153 3.03 -0.84 -9.49
CA ILE A 153 3.71 -0.79 -10.80
C ILE A 153 4.48 0.52 -10.99
N ASN A 154 4.04 1.61 -10.35
CA ASN A 154 4.58 2.96 -10.53
C ASN A 154 5.42 3.44 -9.32
N THR A 155 5.95 2.51 -8.52
CA THR A 155 6.88 2.80 -7.43
C THR A 155 8.18 2.05 -7.63
#